data_AF-A0A9X8VIF4-F1
#
_entry.id   AF-A0A9X8VIF4-F1
#
_cell.length_a   1.000
_cell.length_b   1.000
_cell.length_c   1.000
_cell.angle_alpha   90.00
_cell.angle_beta   90.00
_cell.angle_gamma   90.00
#
_symmetry.space_group_name_H-M   'P 1'
#
loop_
_entity.id
_entity.type
_entity.pdbx_description
1 polymer ?
#
loop_
_entity_poly.entity_id
_entity_poly.type
_entity_poly.pdbx_seq_one_letter_code
_entity_poly.pdbx_strand_id
1 'polypeptide(L)'
;MTLRDRLLALLVVVIWGVNFVVIKFGLQGMPPFLLAGMRFLLVALPAIFFIPRPTIPWKWLLLYGMTMSFAQFAFLFVAIKV
;
A
#
# COMPACT_ATOMS: atom_id res chain seq x y z
N MET A 1 4.05 -9.27 26.06
CA MET A 1 3.12 -9.39 24.90
C MET A 1 1.92 -10.20 25.34
N THR A 2 0.76 -9.55 25.44
CA THR A 2 -0.48 -10.20 25.86
C THR A 2 -1.03 -11.08 24.72
N LEU A 3 -1.94 -12.01 25.02
CA LEU A 3 -2.56 -12.87 24.01
C LEU A 3 -3.30 -12.06 22.93
N ARG A 4 -3.85 -10.89 23.30
CA ARG A 4 -4.47 -9.94 22.36
C ARG A 4 -3.44 -9.40 21.36
N ASP A 5 -2.25 -9.01 21.82
CA ASP A 5 -1.20 -8.51 20.93
C ASP A 5 -0.78 -9.56 19.90
N ARG A 6 -0.72 -10.84 20.32
CA ARG A 6 -0.38 -11.96 19.43
C ARG A 6 -1.47 -12.22 18.40
N LEU A 7 -2.75 -12.17 18.80
CA LEU A 7 -3.88 -12.35 17.89
C LEU A 7 -3.99 -11.18 16.89
N LEU A 8 -3.76 -9.95 17.34
CA LEU A 8 -3.72 -8.78 16.46
C LEU A 8 -2.55 -8.87 15.48
N ALA A 9 -1.37 -9.30 15.93
CA ALA A 9 -0.23 -9.53 15.03
C ALA A 9 -0.53 -10.61 14.00
N LEU A 10 -1.15 -11.72 14.41
CA LEU A 10 -1.56 -12.80 13.49
C LEU A 10 -2.55 -12.28 12.44
N LEU A 11 -3.55 -11.49 12.85
CA LEU A 11 -4.52 -10.88 11.96
C LEU A 11 -3.84 -9.97 10.93
N VAL A 12 -2.89 -9.13 11.37
CA VAL A 12 -2.11 -8.26 10.47
C VAL A 12 -1.33 -9.09 9.45
N VAL A 13 -0.68 -10.17 9.89
CA VAL A 13 0.07 -11.08 9.00
C VAL A 13 -0.85 -11.73 7.98
N VAL A 14 -2.03 -12.20 8.38
CA VAL A 14 -3.00 -12.81 7.45
C VAL A 14 -3.51 -11.79 6.43
N ILE A 15 -3.89 -10.58 6.87
CA ILE A 15 -4.36 -9.51 5.99
C ILE A 15 -3.29 -9.13 4.97
N TRP A 16 -2.04 -9.00 5.42
CA TRP A 16 -0.91 -8.73 4.52
C TRP A 16 -0.61 -9.89 3.59
N GLY A 17 -0.65 -11.14 4.09
CA GLY A 17 -0.45 -12.35 3.29
C GLY A 17 -1.44 -12.47 2.15
N VAL A 18 -2.73 -12.27 2.43
CA VAL A 18 -3.79 -12.25 1.41
C VAL A 18 -3.56 -11.13 0.39
N ASN A 19 -3.07 -9.96 0.84
CA ASN A 19 -2.73 -8.85 -0.04
C ASN A 19 -1.72 -9.26 -1.13
N PHE A 20 -0.69 -10.02 -0.78
CA PHE A 20 0.30 -10.53 -1.75
C PHE A 20 -0.32 -11.48 -2.77
N VAL A 21 -1.27 -12.33 -2.35
CA VAL A 21 -1.98 -13.26 -3.24
C VAL A 21 -2.84 -12.50 -4.23
N VAL A 22 -3.60 -11.51 -3.77
CA VAL A 22 -4.44 -10.65 -4.62
C VAL A 22 -3.58 -9.87 -5.62
N ILE A 23 -2.43 -9.36 -5.20
CA ILE A 23 -1.45 -8.71 -6.07
C ILE A 23 -0.99 -9.66 -7.18
N LYS A 24 -0.58 -10.89 -6.81
CA LYS A 24 -0.11 -11.89 -7.78
C LYS A 24 -1.19 -12.29 -8.78
N PHE A 25 -2.44 -12.43 -8.32
CA PHE A 25 -3.58 -12.70 -9.19
C PHE A 25 -3.89 -11.52 -10.12
N GLY A 26 -3.89 -10.30 -9.59
CA GLY A 26 -4.14 -9.10 -10.39
C GLY A 26 -3.05 -8.86 -11.46
N LEU A 27 -1.81 -9.24 -11.17
CA LEU A 27 -0.69 -9.18 -12.11
C LEU A 27 -0.82 -10.11 -13.33
N GLN A 28 -1.69 -11.13 -13.27
CA GLN A 28 -1.92 -12.04 -14.40
C GLN A 28 -2.69 -11.37 -15.55
N GLY A 29 -3.50 -10.33 -15.27
CA GLY A 29 -4.29 -9.62 -16.27
C GLY A 29 -3.86 -8.17 -16.50
N MET A 30 -3.00 -7.60 -15.65
CA MET A 30 -2.78 -6.16 -15.60
C MET A 30 -1.34 -5.78 -15.22
N PRO A 31 -0.76 -4.73 -15.82
CA PRO A 31 0.60 -4.30 -15.48
C PRO A 31 0.75 -3.90 -14.00
N PRO A 32 1.86 -4.27 -13.33
CA PRO A 32 2.10 -3.99 -11.90
C PRO A 32 1.88 -2.54 -11.49
N PHE A 33 2.38 -1.62 -12.31
CA PHE A 33 2.30 -0.19 -12.04
C PHE A 33 0.86 0.34 -12.13
N LEU A 34 0.01 -0.24 -12.98
CA LEU A 34 -1.39 0.16 -13.09
C LEU A 34 -2.19 -0.31 -11.86
N LEU A 35 -1.89 -1.51 -11.35
CA LEU A 35 -2.51 -2.07 -10.14
C LEU A 35 -2.11 -1.27 -8.88
N ALA A 36 -0.83 -0.91 -8.80
CA ALA A 36 -0.33 0.02 -7.79
C ALA A 36 -1.05 1.38 -7.89
N GLY A 37 -1.13 1.95 -9.10
CA GLY A 37 -1.82 3.21 -9.37
C GLY A 37 -3.28 3.19 -8.93
N MET A 38 -4.05 2.17 -9.29
CA MET A 38 -5.45 2.02 -8.88
C MET A 38 -5.61 1.90 -7.37
N ARG A 39 -4.73 1.14 -6.70
CA ARG A 39 -4.73 1.03 -5.23
C ARG A 39 -4.50 2.39 -4.58
N PHE A 40 -3.49 3.14 -5.03
CA PHE A 40 -3.21 4.47 -4.50
C PHE A 40 -4.34 5.46 -4.80
N LEU A 41 -4.99 5.36 -5.96
CA LEU A 41 -6.18 6.16 -6.30
C LEU A 41 -7.36 5.86 -5.38
N LEU A 42 -7.63 4.58 -5.12
CA LEU A 42 -8.69 4.13 -4.21
C LEU A 42 -8.43 4.49 -2.74
N VAL A 43 -7.16 4.64 -2.34
CA VAL A 43 -6.81 5.15 -1.01
C VAL A 43 -6.88 6.67 -0.97
N ALA A 44 -6.43 7.35 -2.03
CA ALA A 44 -6.42 8.80 -2.12
C ALA A 44 -7.84 9.39 -2.16
N LEU A 45 -8.78 8.76 -2.87
CA LEU A 45 -10.18 9.19 -2.97
C LEU A 45 -10.83 9.42 -1.60
N PRO A 46 -10.98 8.40 -0.73
CA PRO A 46 -11.54 8.59 0.61
C PRO A 46 -10.62 9.44 1.49
N ALA A 47 -9.29 9.36 1.34
CA ALA A 47 -8.37 10.18 2.10
C ALA A 47 -8.61 11.68 1.87
N ILE A 48 -8.92 12.12 0.65
CA ILE A 48 -9.20 13.53 0.34
C ILE A 48 -10.48 14.02 1.05
N PHE A 49 -11.49 13.14 1.24
CA PHE A 49 -12.75 13.51 1.89
C PHE A 49 -12.70 13.40 3.42
N PHE A 50 -11.99 12.41 3.97
CA PHE A 50 -11.98 12.12 5.41
C PHE A 50 -10.77 12.71 6.16
N ILE A 51 -9.65 12.97 5.47
CA ILE A 51 -8.42 13.43 6.13
C ILE A 51 -8.31 14.96 5.98
N PRO A 52 -8.28 15.72 7.08
CA PRO A 52 -8.02 17.15 7.02
C PRO A 52 -6.63 17.40 6.40
N ARG A 53 -6.59 18.34 5.45
CA ARG A 53 -5.37 18.73 4.72
C ARG A 53 -4.21 18.99 5.69
N PRO A 54 -3.11 18.23 5.59
CA PRO A 54 -2.02 18.35 6.53
C PRO A 54 -1.24 19.65 6.31
N THR A 55 -0.88 20.34 7.40
CA THR A 55 -0.15 21.64 7.42
C THR A 55 1.35 21.50 7.15
N ILE A 56 1.74 20.54 6.33
CA ILE A 56 3.14 20.27 5.96
C ILE A 56 3.44 20.78 4.54
N PRO A 57 4.67 21.23 4.26
CA PRO A 57 5.05 21.66 2.92
C PRO A 57 4.87 20.53 1.91
N TRP A 58 4.25 20.82 0.76
CA TRP A 58 3.96 19.86 -0.30
C TRP A 58 5.17 19.03 -0.75
N LYS A 59 6.37 19.60 -0.68
CA LYS A 59 7.63 18.87 -0.94
C LYS A 59 7.81 17.67 -0.02
N TRP A 60 7.57 17.81 1.29
CA TRP A 60 7.71 16.72 2.24
C TRP A 60 6.60 15.68 2.08
N LEU A 61 5.37 16.13 1.79
CA LEU A 61 4.25 15.24 1.49
C LEU A 61 4.54 14.38 0.25
N LEU A 62 5.03 15.00 -0.83
CA LEU A 62 5.38 14.32 -2.07
C LEU A 62 6.59 13.41 -1.90
N LEU A 63 7.64 13.87 -1.21
CA LEU A 63 8.85 13.07 -0.99
C LEU A 63 8.49 11.81 -0.19
N TYR A 64 7.74 11.97 0.89
CA TYR A 64 7.31 10.85 1.74
C TYR A 64 6.36 9.90 0.98
N GLY A 65 5.40 10.42 0.22
CA GLY A 65 4.56 9.60 -0.65
C GLY A 65 5.37 8.85 -1.71
N MET A 66 6.38 9.49 -2.31
CA MET A 66 7.22 8.85 -3.32
C MET A 66 8.13 7.77 -2.74
N THR A 67 8.79 7.97 -1.60
CA THR A 67 9.67 6.92 -1.03
C THR A 67 8.91 5.82 -0.33
N MET A 68 7.95 6.17 0.52
CA MET A 68 7.27 5.22 1.42
C MET A 68 6.17 4.44 0.70
N SER A 69 5.48 5.07 -0.26
CA SER A 69 4.40 4.44 -1.02
C SER A 69 4.84 4.04 -2.43
N PHE A 70 5.35 4.97 -3.24
CA PHE A 70 5.65 4.66 -4.64
C PHE A 70 6.89 3.76 -4.80
N ALA A 71 8.03 4.12 -4.20
CA ALA A 71 9.28 3.39 -4.37
C ALA A 71 9.22 2.01 -3.70
N GLN A 72 8.79 1.93 -2.43
CA GLN A 72 8.66 0.66 -1.72
C GLN A 72 7.77 -0.34 -2.48
N PHE A 73 6.59 0.08 -2.93
CA PHE A 73 5.70 -0.81 -3.68
C PHE A 73 6.21 -1.08 -5.10
N ALA A 74 6.81 -0.11 -5.79
CA ALA A 74 7.42 -0.33 -7.11
C ALA A 74 8.49 -1.41 -7.05
N PHE A 75 9.41 -1.34 -6.09
CA PHE A 75 10.43 -2.39 -5.90
C PHE A 75 9.83 -3.74 -5.52
N LEU A 76 8.81 -3.76 -4.67
CA LEU A 76 8.11 -4.98 -4.25
C LEU A 76 7.37 -5.65 -5.40
N PHE A 77 6.68 -4.89 -6.25
CA PHE A 77 5.99 -5.41 -7.43
C PHE A 77 6.96 -5.90 -8.51
N VAL A 78 8.11 -5.23 -8.69
CA VAL A 78 9.17 -5.70 -9.59
C VAL A 78 9.72 -7.04 -9.08
N ALA A 79 10.01 -7.15 -7.78
CA ALA A 79 10.55 -8.38 -7.19
C ALA A 79 9.57 -9.57 -7.25
N ILE A 80 8.26 -9.35 -7.14
CA ILE A 80 7.24 -10.42 -7.24
C ILE A 80 7.07 -10.93 -8.68
N LYS A 81 7.40 -10.10 -9.68
CA LYS A 81 7.27 -10.44 -11.11
C LYS A 81 8.49 -11.20 -11.66
N VAL A 82 9.67 -11.07 -11.03
CA VAL A 82 10.86 -11.88 -11.35
C VAL A 82 10.64 -13.32 -10.89
#